data_AF-A0A1I0XJ03-F1
#
_entry.id   AF-A0A1I0XJ03-F1
#
_cell.length_a   1.000
_cell.length_b   1.000
_cell.length_c   1.000
_cell.angle_alpha   90.00
_cell.angle_beta   90.00
_cell.angle_gamma   90.00
#
_symmetry.space_group_name_H-M   'P 1'
#
loop_
_entity.id
_entity.type
_entity.pdbx_description
1 polymer ?
#
loop_
_entity_poly.entity_id
_entity_poly.type
_entity_poly.pdbx_seq_one_letter_code
_entity_poly.pdbx_strand_id
1 'polypeptide(L)'
;MIVAADAALWDQLYDVPLLDRLGPAQDEIINHVAQVNAATGVAAQPASTRVDDGFHADVRAAMAAMPPSVQVLLDGVLLGVRYARRLGSSAISDIVVSGEGVILGVVVALDVDAFEARTANAWATWKENTPFAPQPGYRLEVQIAAPGDDNRQRALQYLLLHEFGHVLAAGRGLLPEWWNAAQVMRDADDYHYLPLAWQITPALQTMPLPENDFPLRADIAYYQAPRLAASQMRDAYAQLQGANFATLYAATSMHEDFAESFASYVHAIMLQQPHRIRIFHDSTLLLQFDGYWEAGRSAAKRRLLEQLLGS
;
A
#
# COMPACT_ATOMS: atom_id res chain seq x y z
N MET A 1 -4.46 -9.15 13.27
CA MET A 1 -5.49 -8.44 14.07
C MET A 1 -4.86 -7.90 15.34
N ILE A 2 -5.15 -6.65 15.64
CA ILE A 2 -4.78 -5.98 16.89
C ILE A 2 -5.94 -6.14 17.87
N VAL A 3 -5.69 -6.70 19.05
CA VAL A 3 -6.71 -6.84 20.10
C VAL A 3 -6.63 -5.64 21.03
N ALA A 4 -7.71 -4.86 21.10
CA ALA A 4 -7.82 -3.69 21.95
C ALA A 4 -7.83 -4.09 23.44
N ALA A 5 -7.02 -3.44 24.27
CA ALA A 5 -7.09 -3.61 25.72
C ALA A 5 -8.37 -2.96 26.30
N ASP A 6 -8.79 -1.84 25.72
CA ASP A 6 -10.03 -1.14 26.04
C ASP A 6 -10.71 -0.65 24.76
N ALA A 7 -11.81 -1.31 24.38
CA ALA A 7 -12.57 -0.98 23.17
C ALA A 7 -13.11 0.46 23.19
N ALA A 8 -13.47 0.99 24.37
CA ALA A 8 -14.05 2.33 24.47
C ALA A 8 -13.03 3.43 24.10
N LEU A 9 -11.74 3.22 24.37
CA LEU A 9 -10.69 4.15 23.95
C LEU A 9 -10.51 4.19 22.43
N TRP A 10 -10.74 3.06 21.75
CA TRP A 10 -10.70 3.00 20.29
C TRP A 10 -11.95 3.63 19.67
N ASP A 11 -13.14 3.37 20.22
CA ASP A 11 -14.39 3.96 19.75
C ASP A 11 -14.37 5.50 19.86
N GLN A 12 -13.80 6.05 20.94
CA GLN A 12 -13.64 7.50 21.14
C GLN A 12 -12.83 8.19 20.03
N LEU A 13 -12.04 7.44 19.25
CA LEU A 13 -11.30 8.02 18.12
C LEU A 13 -12.25 8.52 17.02
N TYR A 14 -13.46 7.95 16.90
CA TYR A 14 -14.46 8.43 15.95
C TYR A 14 -15.04 9.79 16.33
N ASP A 15 -15.01 10.17 17.61
CA ASP A 15 -15.43 11.50 18.08
C ASP A 15 -14.42 12.61 17.70
N VAL A 16 -13.20 12.21 17.32
CA VAL A 16 -12.17 13.12 16.81
C VAL A 16 -12.34 13.25 15.28
N PRO A 17 -12.27 14.48 14.72
CA PRO A 17 -12.32 14.66 13.26
C PRO A 17 -11.25 13.83 12.55
N LEU A 18 -11.57 13.27 11.38
CA LEU A 18 -10.69 12.35 10.63
C LEU A 18 -9.23 12.83 10.52
N LEU A 19 -9.03 14.11 10.14
CA LEU A 19 -7.71 14.71 9.94
C LEU A 19 -6.94 14.93 11.25
N ASP A 20 -7.63 14.85 12.39
CA ASP A 20 -7.09 15.01 13.75
C ASP A 20 -6.86 13.65 14.44
N ARG A 21 -7.25 12.51 13.83
CA ARG A 21 -7.00 11.15 14.34
C ARG A 21 -5.53 10.73 14.14
N LEU A 22 -4.60 11.57 14.56
CA LEU A 22 -3.16 11.43 14.35
C LEU A 22 -2.41 11.41 15.68
N GLY A 23 -1.43 10.54 15.85
CA GLY A 23 -0.63 10.53 17.08
C GLY A 23 0.31 9.33 17.20
N PRO A 24 1.05 9.20 18.32
CA PRO A 24 1.89 8.03 18.57
C PRO A 24 1.10 6.72 18.54
N ALA A 25 1.74 5.64 18.09
CA ALA A 25 1.14 4.31 18.14
C ALA A 25 0.91 3.83 19.57
N GLN A 26 -0.26 3.22 19.81
CA GLN A 26 -0.59 2.52 21.04
C GLN A 26 0.27 1.26 21.20
N ASP A 27 0.45 0.79 22.43
CA ASP A 27 1.27 -0.39 22.74
C ASP A 27 0.73 -1.66 22.06
N GLU A 28 -0.60 -1.80 21.92
CA GLU A 28 -1.20 -2.95 21.24
C GLU A 28 -0.81 -3.03 19.76
N ILE A 29 -0.65 -1.88 19.09
CA ILE A 29 -0.14 -1.83 17.71
C ILE A 29 1.31 -2.32 17.69
N ILE A 30 2.16 -1.77 18.56
CA ILE A 30 3.59 -2.10 18.60
C ILE A 30 3.80 -3.57 18.91
N ASN A 31 3.08 -4.11 19.90
CA ASN A 31 3.14 -5.51 20.27
C ASN A 31 2.67 -6.41 19.13
N HIS A 32 1.59 -6.03 18.44
CA HIS A 32 1.12 -6.78 17.27
C HIS A 32 2.16 -6.83 16.16
N VAL A 33 2.72 -5.68 15.76
CA VAL A 33 3.76 -5.63 14.72
C VAL A 33 4.99 -6.42 15.12
N ALA A 34 5.41 -6.36 16.39
CA ALA A 34 6.55 -7.14 16.89
C ALA A 34 6.31 -8.66 16.78
N GLN A 35 5.08 -9.11 17.07
CA GLN A 35 4.69 -10.52 16.92
C GLN A 35 4.71 -10.95 15.45
N VAL A 36 4.16 -10.14 14.55
CA VAL A 36 4.18 -10.41 13.10
C VAL A 36 5.62 -10.47 12.60
N ASN A 37 6.45 -9.50 12.95
CA ASN A 37 7.86 -9.47 12.57
C ASN A 37 8.61 -10.72 13.04
N ALA A 38 8.40 -11.14 14.29
CA ALA A 38 9.00 -12.37 14.81
C ALA A 38 8.54 -13.61 14.05
N ALA A 39 7.25 -13.72 13.71
CA ALA A 39 6.69 -14.84 12.97
C ALA A 39 7.16 -14.91 11.51
N THR A 40 7.47 -13.76 10.89
CA THR A 40 7.91 -13.66 9.49
C THR A 40 9.43 -13.56 9.34
N GLY A 41 10.18 -13.57 10.44
CA GLY A 41 11.65 -13.47 10.43
C GLY A 41 12.19 -12.07 10.13
N VAL A 42 11.38 -11.03 10.31
CA VAL A 42 11.79 -9.63 10.17
C VAL A 42 12.48 -9.18 11.47
N ALA A 43 13.73 -8.71 11.36
CA ALA A 43 14.53 -8.33 12.53
C ALA A 43 14.14 -6.97 13.16
N ALA A 44 13.28 -6.20 12.49
CA ALA A 44 12.90 -4.86 12.91
C ALA A 44 12.17 -4.87 14.27
N GLN A 45 12.48 -3.88 15.10
CA GLN A 45 11.97 -3.77 16.47
C GLN A 45 11.08 -2.52 16.56
N PRO A 46 9.76 -2.68 16.37
CA PRO A 46 8.86 -1.54 16.30
C PRO A 46 8.84 -0.79 17.62
N ALA A 47 8.72 0.53 17.55
CA ALA A 47 8.56 1.37 18.72
C ALA A 47 7.62 2.53 18.42
N SER A 48 6.77 2.88 19.37
CA SER A 48 5.95 4.10 19.28
C SER A 48 6.85 5.33 19.30
N THR A 49 6.44 6.38 18.61
CA THR A 49 7.18 7.64 18.60
C THR A 49 6.27 8.86 18.60
N ARG A 50 6.81 9.96 19.12
CA ARG A 50 6.31 11.30 18.82
C ARG A 50 7.08 11.86 17.63
N VAL A 51 6.45 12.78 16.92
CA VAL A 51 7.03 13.53 15.81
C VAL A 51 6.99 15.01 16.12
N ASP A 52 7.80 15.81 15.43
CA ASP A 52 7.70 17.27 15.51
C ASP A 52 6.46 17.81 14.76
N ASP A 53 6.16 19.09 14.99
CA ASP A 53 5.00 19.76 14.40
C ASP A 53 5.04 19.78 12.86
N GLY A 54 6.25 19.83 12.27
CA GLY A 54 6.42 19.85 10.82
C GLY A 54 6.05 18.52 10.18
N PHE A 55 6.50 17.41 10.74
CA PHE A 55 6.10 16.08 10.28
C PHE A 55 4.61 15.83 10.52
N HIS A 56 4.08 16.22 11.68
CA HIS A 56 2.65 16.11 11.96
C HIS A 56 1.81 16.90 10.94
N ALA A 57 2.21 18.13 10.63
CA ALA A 57 1.57 18.97 9.63
C ALA A 57 1.62 18.34 8.23
N ASP A 58 2.73 17.71 7.85
CA ASP A 58 2.85 17.04 6.56
C ASP A 58 1.90 15.84 6.44
N VAL A 59 1.74 15.02 7.49
CA VAL A 59 0.79 13.90 7.50
C VAL A 59 -0.65 14.42 7.36
N ARG A 60 -1.01 15.44 8.16
CA ARG A 60 -2.33 16.07 8.08
C ARG A 60 -2.59 16.64 6.68
N ALA A 61 -1.61 17.37 6.13
CA ALA A 61 -1.73 17.99 4.81
C ALA A 61 -1.78 16.95 3.67
N ALA A 62 -1.08 15.82 3.81
CA ALA A 62 -1.16 14.71 2.87
C ALA A 62 -2.59 14.13 2.79
N MET A 63 -3.24 13.91 3.94
CA MET A 63 -4.63 13.46 4.01
C MET A 63 -5.62 14.53 3.53
N ALA A 64 -5.45 15.78 3.98
CA ALA A 64 -6.35 16.87 3.63
C ALA A 64 -6.37 17.17 2.12
N ALA A 65 -5.26 16.94 1.42
CA ALA A 65 -5.14 17.13 -0.02
C ALA A 65 -5.68 15.96 -0.87
N MET A 66 -6.18 14.88 -0.24
CA MET A 66 -6.85 13.79 -0.97
C MET A 66 -8.26 14.22 -1.41
N PRO A 67 -8.81 13.64 -2.50
CA PRO A 67 -10.17 13.96 -2.94
C PRO A 67 -11.20 13.77 -1.82
N PRO A 68 -12.25 14.62 -1.73
CA PRO A 68 -13.26 14.50 -0.67
C PRO A 68 -13.93 13.12 -0.61
N SER A 69 -14.14 12.46 -1.75
CA SER A 69 -14.70 11.10 -1.80
C SER A 69 -13.83 10.08 -1.06
N VAL A 70 -12.50 10.21 -1.10
CA VAL A 70 -11.60 9.36 -0.32
C VAL A 70 -11.79 9.59 1.17
N GLN A 71 -11.86 10.86 1.60
CA GLN A 71 -12.05 11.20 3.02
C GLN A 71 -13.38 10.68 3.57
N VAL A 72 -14.46 10.80 2.78
CA VAL A 72 -15.78 10.26 3.14
C VAL A 72 -15.76 8.74 3.30
N LEU A 73 -15.06 8.03 2.42
CA LEU A 73 -14.97 6.57 2.50
C LEU A 73 -14.18 6.08 3.73
N LEU A 74 -13.25 6.89 4.23
CA LEU A 74 -12.44 6.60 5.41
C LEU A 74 -13.14 6.95 6.71
N ASP A 75 -14.00 7.97 6.69
CA ASP A 75 -14.76 8.37 7.86
C ASP A 75 -15.75 7.25 8.25
N GLY A 76 -15.68 6.80 9.50
CA GLY A 76 -16.42 5.64 10.01
C GLY A 76 -15.71 4.29 9.89
N VAL A 77 -14.51 4.20 9.29
CA VAL A 77 -13.70 2.96 9.30
C VAL A 77 -12.26 3.18 9.78
N LEU A 78 -11.64 4.31 9.44
CA LEU A 78 -10.28 4.63 9.88
C LEU A 78 -10.28 5.14 11.33
N LEU A 79 -9.67 4.37 12.24
CA LEU A 79 -9.41 4.74 13.63
C LEU A 79 -8.30 5.79 13.75
N GLY A 80 -7.40 5.83 12.77
CA GLY A 80 -6.43 6.90 12.59
C GLY A 80 -5.08 6.44 12.08
N VAL A 81 -4.19 7.41 11.91
CA VAL A 81 -2.78 7.18 11.53
C VAL A 81 -1.92 7.31 12.79
N ARG A 82 -1.01 6.36 12.97
CA ARG A 82 -0.23 6.19 14.20
C ARG A 82 1.26 6.20 13.94
N TYR A 83 2.02 7.00 14.66
CA TYR A 83 3.45 7.18 14.44
C TYR A 83 4.26 6.13 15.19
N ALA A 84 5.09 5.42 14.44
CA ALA A 84 6.01 4.44 14.95
C ALA A 84 7.35 4.55 14.22
N ARG A 85 8.33 3.76 14.67
CA ARG A 85 9.64 3.58 14.06
C ARG A 85 9.97 2.12 13.93
N ARG A 86 10.78 1.78 12.92
CA ARG A 86 11.34 0.44 12.70
C ARG A 86 10.24 -0.64 12.63
N LEU A 87 9.18 -0.37 11.89
CA LEU A 87 8.10 -1.33 11.64
C LEU A 87 8.59 -2.52 10.80
N GLY A 88 9.61 -2.32 9.97
CA GLY A 88 10.07 -3.31 8.98
C GLY A 88 9.49 -3.09 7.58
N SER A 89 8.65 -2.06 7.44
CA SER A 89 8.03 -1.56 6.20
C SER A 89 7.88 -0.03 6.31
N SER A 90 7.35 0.64 5.28
CA SER A 90 7.04 2.09 5.39
C SER A 90 5.79 2.37 6.23
N ALA A 91 4.84 1.43 6.25
CA ALA A 91 3.66 1.44 7.10
C ALA A 91 3.04 0.03 7.16
N ILE A 92 2.06 -0.13 8.05
CA ILE A 92 1.17 -1.29 8.12
C ILE A 92 -0.26 -0.79 8.33
N SER A 93 -1.21 -1.60 7.88
CA SER A 93 -2.63 -1.44 8.18
C SER A 93 -3.18 -2.75 8.71
N ASP A 94 -3.94 -2.71 9.81
CA ASP A 94 -4.65 -3.89 10.29
C ASP A 94 -5.91 -3.53 11.07
N ILE A 95 -6.81 -4.50 11.19
CA ILE A 95 -8.04 -4.36 11.95
C ILE A 95 -7.77 -4.36 13.45
N VAL A 96 -8.53 -3.54 14.16
CA VAL A 96 -8.60 -3.54 15.62
C VAL A 96 -9.89 -4.23 16.03
N VAL A 97 -9.79 -5.18 16.95
CA VAL A 97 -10.93 -5.94 17.48
C VAL A 97 -11.03 -5.77 19.00
N SER A 98 -12.25 -5.80 19.53
CA SER A 98 -12.48 -5.89 20.97
C SER A 98 -12.01 -7.25 21.52
N GLY A 99 -11.92 -7.38 22.85
CA GLY A 99 -11.67 -8.66 23.50
C GLY A 99 -12.73 -9.73 23.22
N GLU A 100 -13.92 -9.33 22.76
CA GLU A 100 -15.02 -10.21 22.33
C GLU A 100 -14.96 -10.55 20.83
N GLY A 101 -13.99 -10.00 20.09
CA GLY A 101 -13.81 -10.25 18.66
C GLY A 101 -14.65 -9.35 17.74
N VAL A 102 -15.25 -8.28 18.27
CA VAL A 102 -15.98 -7.29 17.46
C VAL A 102 -14.98 -6.38 16.75
N ILE A 103 -15.10 -6.21 15.43
CA ILE A 103 -14.27 -5.28 14.66
C ILE A 103 -14.65 -3.85 15.06
N LEU A 104 -13.66 -3.10 15.56
CA LEU A 104 -13.81 -1.70 15.96
C LEU A 104 -13.46 -0.75 14.82
N GLY A 105 -12.61 -1.18 13.89
CA GLY A 105 -12.16 -0.40 12.74
C GLY A 105 -10.79 -0.82 12.26
N VAL A 106 -10.14 0.03 11.46
CA VAL A 106 -8.80 -0.21 10.92
C VAL A 106 -7.87 0.91 11.36
N VAL A 107 -6.63 0.55 11.72
CA VAL A 107 -5.58 1.51 12.05
C VAL A 107 -4.45 1.43 11.05
N VAL A 108 -3.82 2.56 10.75
CA VAL A 108 -2.58 2.64 9.98
C VAL A 108 -1.45 3.02 10.93
N ALA A 109 -0.36 2.24 10.96
CA ALA A 109 0.87 2.66 11.63
C ALA A 109 1.93 3.03 10.60
N LEU A 110 2.44 4.25 10.68
CA LEU A 110 3.41 4.86 9.78
C LEU A 110 4.81 4.79 10.39
N ASP A 111 5.78 4.25 9.64
CA ASP A 111 7.19 4.30 10.03
C ASP A 111 7.78 5.66 9.65
N VAL A 112 8.06 6.49 10.65
CA VAL A 112 8.55 7.85 10.40
C VAL A 112 9.97 7.84 9.82
N ASP A 113 10.78 6.82 10.13
CA ASP A 113 12.17 6.71 9.68
C ASP A 113 12.25 6.55 8.15
N ALA A 114 11.18 6.01 7.52
CA ALA A 114 11.09 5.90 6.07
C ALA A 114 11.06 7.28 5.37
N PHE A 115 10.62 8.33 6.07
CA PHE A 115 10.32 9.65 5.50
C PHE A 115 11.15 10.82 6.05
N GLU A 116 11.85 10.65 7.17
CA GLU A 116 12.63 11.74 7.80
C GLU A 116 13.62 12.41 6.82
N ALA A 117 14.21 11.65 5.89
CA ALA A 117 15.24 12.14 4.97
C ALA A 117 14.90 11.97 3.47
N ARG A 118 13.64 11.72 3.11
CA ARG A 118 13.26 11.42 1.72
C ARG A 118 12.18 12.35 1.18
N THR A 119 12.40 12.85 -0.04
CA THR A 119 11.34 13.43 -0.87
C THR A 119 10.46 12.33 -1.46
N ALA A 120 9.38 12.71 -2.16
CA ALA A 120 8.45 11.77 -2.77
C ALA A 120 9.13 10.86 -3.80
N ASN A 121 9.88 11.43 -4.74
CA ASN A 121 10.57 10.67 -5.76
C ASN A 121 11.70 9.83 -5.16
N ALA A 122 12.41 10.34 -4.14
CA ALA A 122 13.47 9.60 -3.45
C ALA A 122 12.92 8.39 -2.68
N TRP A 123 11.80 8.56 -1.97
CA TRP A 123 11.12 7.46 -1.27
C TRP A 123 10.58 6.42 -2.25
N ALA A 124 9.84 6.84 -3.28
CA ALA A 124 9.29 5.92 -4.26
C ALA A 124 10.40 5.15 -4.99
N THR A 125 11.49 5.84 -5.37
CA THR A 125 12.67 5.22 -5.96
C THR A 125 13.30 4.19 -5.03
N TRP A 126 13.47 4.52 -3.75
CA TRP A 126 14.01 3.58 -2.77
C TRP A 126 13.11 2.34 -2.64
N LYS A 127 11.79 2.51 -2.49
CA LYS A 127 10.81 1.42 -2.39
C LYS A 127 10.90 0.49 -3.61
N GLU A 128 10.82 1.04 -4.83
CA GLU A 128 10.81 0.27 -6.07
C GLU A 128 12.15 -0.43 -6.39
N ASN A 129 13.24 -0.02 -5.73
CA ASN A 129 14.52 -0.74 -5.82
C ASN A 129 14.63 -1.90 -4.83
N THR A 130 13.79 -2.00 -3.78
CA THR A 130 13.91 -3.05 -2.75
C THR A 130 13.85 -4.50 -3.28
N PRO A 131 13.11 -4.84 -4.36
CA PRO A 131 13.12 -6.20 -4.90
C PRO A 131 14.44 -6.60 -5.60
N PHE A 132 15.30 -5.63 -5.93
CA PHE A 132 16.46 -5.82 -6.80
C PHE A 132 17.79 -5.66 -6.06
N ALA A 133 18.69 -6.62 -6.25
CA ALA A 133 20.04 -6.55 -5.74
C ALA A 133 20.81 -5.46 -6.51
N PRO A 134 21.40 -4.45 -5.83
CA PRO A 134 22.11 -3.37 -6.50
C PRO A 134 23.26 -3.88 -7.37
N GLN A 135 23.41 -3.30 -8.56
CA GLN A 135 24.51 -3.60 -9.49
C GLN A 135 25.00 -2.32 -10.16
N PRO A 136 26.33 -2.13 -10.33
CA PRO A 136 26.86 -1.01 -11.10
C PRO A 136 26.25 -0.92 -12.51
N GLY A 137 26.04 0.31 -12.98
CA GLY A 137 25.43 0.59 -14.28
C GLY A 137 23.90 0.56 -14.26
N TYR A 138 23.25 -0.26 -13.45
CA TYR A 138 21.79 -0.33 -13.41
C TYR A 138 21.19 0.68 -12.43
N ARG A 139 20.12 1.36 -12.86
CA ARG A 139 19.40 2.32 -12.02
C ARG A 139 17.91 2.34 -12.36
N LEU A 140 17.07 2.28 -11.34
CA LEU A 140 15.65 2.54 -11.43
C LEU A 140 15.34 3.87 -10.75
N GLU A 141 14.57 4.73 -11.41
CA GLU A 141 14.04 5.99 -10.87
C GLU A 141 12.52 6.00 -10.95
N VAL A 142 11.89 6.53 -9.91
CA VAL A 142 10.44 6.71 -9.85
C VAL A 142 10.11 8.19 -9.70
N GLN A 143 9.17 8.65 -10.50
CA GLN A 143 8.63 9.99 -10.43
C GLN A 143 7.16 9.93 -10.02
N ILE A 144 6.87 10.26 -8.76
CA ILE A 144 5.52 10.44 -8.22
C ILE A 144 5.15 11.90 -7.95
N ALA A 145 6.12 12.82 -8.01
CA ALA A 145 5.90 14.25 -7.87
C ALA A 145 6.68 15.05 -8.93
N ALA A 146 6.12 16.17 -9.35
CA ALA A 146 6.84 17.16 -10.15
C ALA A 146 7.97 17.80 -9.31
N PRO A 147 9.06 18.32 -9.91
CA PRO A 147 10.19 18.88 -9.14
C PRO A 147 9.82 19.96 -8.12
N GLY A 148 8.79 20.78 -8.40
CA GLY A 148 8.32 21.81 -7.47
C GLY A 148 7.51 21.28 -6.28
N ASP A 149 7.03 20.05 -6.37
CA ASP A 149 6.21 19.37 -5.36
C ASP A 149 6.93 18.15 -4.75
N ASP A 150 8.19 17.90 -5.10
CA ASP A 150 8.95 16.72 -4.64
C ASP A 150 9.38 16.88 -3.19
N ASN A 151 8.46 16.61 -2.27
CA ASN A 151 8.61 16.81 -0.84
C ASN A 151 8.01 15.64 -0.04
N ARG A 152 8.23 15.67 1.28
CA ARG A 152 7.78 14.61 2.20
C ARG A 152 6.27 14.46 2.22
N GLN A 153 5.51 15.56 2.19
CA GLN A 153 4.04 15.52 2.14
C GLN A 153 3.53 14.69 0.95
N ARG A 154 4.12 14.84 -0.24
CA ARG A 154 3.74 14.03 -1.42
C ARG A 154 4.10 12.56 -1.28
N ALA A 155 5.23 12.25 -0.63
CA ALA A 155 5.60 10.87 -0.31
C ALA A 155 4.57 10.22 0.61
N LEU A 156 4.22 10.93 1.69
CA LEU A 156 3.22 10.51 2.67
C LEU A 156 1.84 10.36 2.04
N GLN A 157 1.45 11.25 1.12
CA GLN A 157 0.17 11.15 0.41
C GLN A 157 0.06 9.85 -0.39
N TYR A 158 1.08 9.50 -1.17
CA TYR A 158 1.05 8.25 -1.94
C TYR A 158 1.04 7.02 -1.03
N LEU A 159 1.88 6.99 0.01
CA LEU A 159 1.88 5.88 0.98
C LEU A 159 0.53 5.76 1.68
N LEU A 160 -0.02 6.85 2.20
CA LEU A 160 -1.29 6.82 2.92
C LEU A 160 -2.43 6.38 2.02
N LEU A 161 -2.45 6.78 0.74
CA LEU A 161 -3.42 6.26 -0.22
C LEU A 161 -3.32 4.74 -0.36
N HIS A 162 -2.11 4.18 -0.38
CA HIS A 162 -1.91 2.73 -0.39
C HIS A 162 -2.50 2.08 0.86
N GLU A 163 -2.14 2.55 2.05
CA GLU A 163 -2.67 2.03 3.32
C GLU A 163 -4.19 2.17 3.42
N PHE A 164 -4.73 3.27 2.90
CA PHE A 164 -6.17 3.50 2.81
C PHE A 164 -6.84 2.53 1.84
N GLY A 165 -6.16 2.05 0.81
CA GLY A 165 -6.64 0.93 0.01
C GLY A 165 -6.89 -0.32 0.87
N HIS A 166 -5.98 -0.69 1.78
CA HIS A 166 -6.22 -1.79 2.72
C HIS A 166 -7.40 -1.52 3.65
N VAL A 167 -7.47 -0.31 4.22
CA VAL A 167 -8.59 0.14 5.07
C VAL A 167 -9.94 0.00 4.37
N LEU A 168 -10.02 0.38 3.09
CA LEU A 168 -11.25 0.34 2.31
C LEU A 168 -11.57 -1.06 1.77
N ALA A 169 -10.59 -1.97 1.70
CA ALA A 169 -10.84 -3.37 1.36
C ALA A 169 -11.53 -4.12 2.50
N ALA A 170 -11.19 -3.79 3.75
CA ALA A 170 -11.67 -4.47 4.94
C ALA A 170 -13.20 -4.49 5.03
N GLY A 171 -13.79 -5.69 5.03
CA GLY A 171 -15.23 -5.88 5.30
C GLY A 171 -16.16 -5.45 4.18
N ARG A 172 -15.65 -5.14 2.97
CA ARG A 172 -16.46 -4.62 1.85
C ARG A 172 -16.74 -5.63 0.74
N GLY A 173 -16.32 -6.89 0.92
CA GLY A 173 -16.47 -7.91 -0.11
C GLY A 173 -15.72 -7.58 -1.41
N LEU A 174 -14.67 -6.75 -1.33
CA LEU A 174 -13.78 -6.50 -2.48
C LEU A 174 -12.82 -7.66 -2.67
N LEU A 175 -12.33 -8.21 -1.56
CA LEU A 175 -11.35 -9.28 -1.46
C LEU A 175 -11.71 -10.19 -0.27
N PRO A 176 -11.18 -11.42 -0.21
CA PRO A 176 -11.18 -12.22 1.01
C PRO A 176 -10.54 -11.45 2.16
N GLU A 177 -11.07 -11.57 3.37
CA GLU A 177 -10.52 -10.85 4.52
C GLU A 177 -9.21 -11.49 4.99
N TRP A 178 -8.15 -10.70 5.16
CA TRP A 178 -6.81 -11.23 5.50
C TRP A 178 -6.71 -11.80 6.93
N TRP A 179 -7.65 -11.45 7.81
CA TRP A 179 -7.73 -11.98 9.16
C TRP A 179 -8.50 -13.30 9.27
N ASN A 180 -9.15 -13.72 8.18
CA ASN A 180 -9.95 -14.93 8.15
C ASN A 180 -9.10 -16.14 7.74
N ALA A 181 -9.48 -17.30 8.25
CA ALA A 181 -8.89 -18.57 7.81
C ALA A 181 -9.27 -18.88 6.36
N ALA A 182 -8.39 -19.54 5.61
CA ALA A 182 -8.63 -19.84 4.20
C ALA A 182 -9.94 -20.63 3.95
N GLN A 183 -10.35 -21.45 4.91
CA GLN A 183 -11.55 -22.29 4.84
C GLN A 183 -12.86 -21.50 4.87
N VAL A 184 -12.83 -20.23 5.28
CA VAL A 184 -14.01 -19.36 5.25
C VAL A 184 -14.03 -18.44 4.02
N MET A 185 -13.05 -18.59 3.11
CA MET A 185 -13.08 -17.86 1.85
C MET A 185 -14.29 -18.30 1.03
N ARG A 186 -15.05 -17.30 0.60
CA ARG A 186 -16.14 -17.43 -0.37
C ARG A 186 -15.59 -17.71 -1.78
N ASP A 187 -16.48 -17.97 -2.74
CA ASP A 187 -16.09 -18.17 -4.13
C ASP A 187 -15.52 -16.86 -4.72
N ALA A 188 -14.67 -16.98 -5.74
CA ALA A 188 -14.01 -15.82 -6.35
C ALA A 188 -15.02 -14.76 -6.82
N ASP A 189 -16.12 -15.19 -7.42
CA ASP A 189 -17.19 -14.33 -7.95
C ASP A 189 -18.02 -13.61 -6.87
N ASP A 190 -17.90 -14.02 -5.60
CA ASP A 190 -18.53 -13.32 -4.47
C ASP A 190 -17.78 -12.04 -4.07
N TYR A 191 -16.63 -11.78 -4.71
CA TYR A 191 -15.81 -10.60 -4.49
C TYR A 191 -15.82 -9.68 -5.70
N HIS A 192 -15.92 -8.37 -5.47
CA HIS A 192 -16.03 -7.42 -6.58
C HIS A 192 -14.70 -7.10 -7.27
N TYR A 193 -13.58 -7.22 -6.56
CA TYR A 193 -12.25 -6.88 -7.10
C TYR A 193 -11.43 -8.11 -7.47
N LEU A 194 -11.51 -9.20 -6.68
CA LEU A 194 -10.69 -10.40 -6.87
C LEU A 194 -10.73 -10.93 -8.33
N PRO A 195 -11.90 -11.14 -8.97
CA PRO A 195 -11.97 -11.71 -10.32
C PRO A 195 -11.36 -10.85 -11.42
N LEU A 196 -10.98 -9.59 -11.13
CA LEU A 196 -10.42 -8.69 -12.13
C LEU A 196 -8.97 -9.04 -12.52
N ALA A 197 -8.24 -9.72 -11.62
CA ALA A 197 -6.86 -10.13 -11.87
C ALA A 197 -6.44 -11.42 -11.17
N TRP A 198 -7.26 -11.95 -10.27
CA TRP A 198 -6.95 -13.09 -9.40
C TRP A 198 -8.04 -14.16 -9.46
N GLN A 199 -7.71 -15.33 -8.95
CA GLN A 199 -8.59 -16.48 -8.81
C GLN A 199 -8.29 -17.22 -7.50
N ILE A 200 -9.27 -17.99 -7.03
CA ILE A 200 -9.12 -18.91 -5.91
C ILE A 200 -9.05 -20.33 -6.49
N THR A 201 -7.97 -21.05 -6.21
CA THR A 201 -7.79 -22.43 -6.68
C THR A 201 -8.63 -23.41 -5.83
N PRO A 202 -8.86 -24.66 -6.29
CA PRO A 202 -9.51 -25.69 -5.47
C PRO A 202 -8.79 -25.98 -4.15
N ALA A 203 -7.49 -25.65 -4.05
CA ALA A 203 -6.71 -25.75 -2.83
C ALA A 203 -6.84 -24.53 -1.90
N LEU A 204 -7.80 -23.63 -2.19
CA LEU A 204 -8.03 -22.36 -1.47
C LEU A 204 -6.80 -21.45 -1.46
N GLN A 205 -6.07 -21.44 -2.58
CA GLN A 205 -4.93 -20.52 -2.78
C GLN A 205 -5.33 -19.42 -3.74
N THR A 206 -4.94 -18.19 -3.41
CA THR A 206 -5.14 -17.04 -4.29
C THR A 206 -3.97 -16.93 -5.25
N MET A 207 -4.25 -16.97 -6.55
CA MET A 207 -3.25 -16.85 -7.61
C MET A 207 -3.71 -15.83 -8.64
N PRO A 208 -2.81 -15.18 -9.39
CA PRO A 208 -3.22 -14.40 -10.54
C PRO A 208 -3.98 -15.27 -11.54
N LEU A 209 -4.85 -14.63 -12.33
CA LEU A 209 -5.36 -15.25 -13.56
C LEU A 209 -4.19 -15.55 -14.51
N PRO A 210 -4.27 -16.60 -15.35
CA PRO A 210 -3.16 -17.02 -16.21
C PRO A 210 -2.58 -15.92 -17.10
N GLU A 211 -3.42 -15.01 -17.59
CA GLU A 211 -3.01 -13.86 -18.41
C GLU A 211 -2.29 -12.75 -17.63
N ASN A 212 -2.39 -12.76 -16.30
CA ASN A 212 -1.75 -11.79 -15.40
C ASN A 212 -0.51 -12.36 -14.70
N ASP A 213 -0.29 -13.67 -14.75
CA ASP A 213 0.92 -14.26 -14.19
C ASP A 213 2.11 -14.09 -15.15
N PHE A 214 3.31 -13.94 -14.60
CA PHE A 214 4.53 -13.77 -15.39
C PHE A 214 5.76 -14.34 -14.68
N PRO A 215 6.79 -14.81 -15.44
CA PRO A 215 7.91 -15.56 -14.89
C PRO A 215 8.61 -14.93 -13.68
N LEU A 216 8.84 -13.61 -13.70
CA LEU A 216 9.59 -12.93 -12.62
C LEU A 216 8.72 -12.58 -11.40
N ARG A 217 7.41 -12.81 -11.44
CA ARG A 217 6.48 -12.36 -10.40
C ARG A 217 6.76 -12.99 -9.04
N ALA A 218 7.07 -14.29 -9.01
CA ALA A 218 7.30 -15.04 -7.78
C ALA A 218 8.55 -14.58 -6.99
N ASP A 219 9.47 -13.89 -7.66
CA ASP A 219 10.71 -13.38 -7.08
C ASP A 219 10.61 -11.90 -6.64
N ILE A 220 9.46 -11.25 -6.85
CA ILE A 220 9.24 -9.88 -6.38
C ILE A 220 9.08 -9.90 -4.86
N ALA A 221 10.05 -9.30 -4.15
CA ALA A 221 10.07 -9.27 -2.69
C ALA A 221 10.36 -7.84 -2.19
N TYR A 222 9.31 -7.07 -1.92
CA TYR A 222 9.45 -5.72 -1.34
C TYR A 222 9.78 -5.79 0.14
N TYR A 223 10.61 -4.85 0.60
CA TYR A 223 11.05 -4.72 2.01
C TYR A 223 11.73 -5.96 2.62
N GLN A 224 12.08 -6.95 1.79
CA GLN A 224 12.81 -8.16 2.16
C GLN A 224 14.17 -8.18 1.47
N ALA A 225 14.95 -9.24 1.71
CA ALA A 225 16.16 -9.48 0.93
C ALA A 225 15.81 -9.58 -0.57
N PRO A 226 16.52 -8.83 -1.44
CA PRO A 226 16.23 -8.82 -2.86
C PRO A 226 16.46 -10.21 -3.46
N ARG A 227 15.59 -10.62 -4.39
CA ARG A 227 15.68 -11.92 -5.08
C ARG A 227 15.91 -11.77 -6.58
N LEU A 228 15.73 -10.57 -7.12
CA LEU A 228 16.01 -10.25 -8.51
C LEU A 228 17.36 -9.53 -8.62
N ALA A 229 18.12 -9.78 -9.68
CA ALA A 229 19.27 -8.96 -10.04
C ALA A 229 18.82 -7.63 -10.66
N ALA A 230 19.58 -6.55 -10.51
CA ALA A 230 19.25 -5.27 -11.15
C ALA A 230 19.16 -5.37 -12.69
N SER A 231 19.88 -6.30 -13.33
CA SER A 231 19.76 -6.58 -14.76
C SER A 231 18.37 -7.08 -15.18
N GLN A 232 17.59 -7.62 -14.24
CA GLN A 232 16.23 -8.09 -14.48
C GLN A 232 15.17 -6.99 -14.34
N MET A 233 15.54 -5.76 -13.93
CA MET A 233 14.58 -4.65 -13.80
C MET A 233 13.79 -4.44 -15.09
N ARG A 234 14.47 -4.34 -16.24
CA ARG A 234 13.82 -4.13 -17.54
C ARG A 234 12.81 -5.24 -17.83
N ASP A 235 13.21 -6.50 -17.65
CA ASP A 235 12.37 -7.64 -18.00
C ASP A 235 11.18 -7.77 -17.05
N ALA A 236 11.35 -7.48 -15.75
CA ALA A 236 10.26 -7.47 -14.78
C ALA A 236 9.19 -6.43 -15.16
N TYR A 237 9.60 -5.21 -15.50
CA TYR A 237 8.66 -4.16 -15.89
C TYR A 237 8.07 -4.36 -17.30
N ALA A 238 8.81 -4.96 -18.23
CA ALA A 238 8.29 -5.33 -19.54
C ALA A 238 7.21 -6.43 -19.43
N GLN A 239 7.41 -7.42 -18.56
CA GLN A 239 6.39 -8.43 -18.26
C GLN A 239 5.19 -7.81 -17.55
N LEU A 240 5.43 -6.91 -16.59
CA LEU A 240 4.37 -6.15 -15.92
C LEU A 240 3.49 -5.40 -16.92
N GLN A 241 4.00 -4.87 -18.04
CA GLN A 241 3.21 -4.19 -19.08
C GLN A 241 2.14 -5.08 -19.74
N GLY A 242 2.29 -6.40 -19.68
CA GLY A 242 1.29 -7.36 -20.18
C GLY A 242 0.21 -7.71 -19.17
N ALA A 243 0.49 -7.60 -17.86
CA ALA A 243 -0.40 -8.04 -16.79
C ALA A 243 -1.35 -6.94 -16.32
N ASN A 244 -2.50 -7.29 -15.74
CA ASN A 244 -3.43 -6.32 -15.17
C ASN A 244 -3.00 -5.86 -13.76
N PHE A 245 -1.78 -5.35 -13.59
CA PHE A 245 -1.27 -4.81 -12.32
C PHE A 245 -0.70 -3.40 -12.50
N ALA A 246 -1.06 -2.49 -11.58
CA ALA A 246 -0.68 -1.07 -11.66
C ALA A 246 0.81 -0.81 -11.38
N THR A 247 1.41 -1.62 -10.51
CA THR A 247 2.82 -1.56 -10.10
C THR A 247 3.39 -2.97 -9.95
N LEU A 248 4.71 -3.11 -9.81
CA LEU A 248 5.30 -4.41 -9.47
C LEU A 248 4.84 -4.88 -8.08
N TYR A 249 4.63 -3.95 -7.14
CA TYR A 249 4.12 -4.29 -5.80
C TYR A 249 2.70 -4.86 -5.85
N ALA A 250 1.85 -4.32 -6.73
CA ALA A 250 0.50 -4.84 -6.98
C ALA A 250 0.50 -6.30 -7.44
N ALA A 251 1.58 -6.81 -8.06
CA ALA A 251 1.65 -8.18 -8.55
C ALA A 251 2.00 -9.21 -7.46
N THR A 252 2.26 -8.77 -6.23
CA THR A 252 2.71 -9.64 -5.12
C THR A 252 1.56 -10.37 -4.42
N SER A 253 0.41 -9.72 -4.25
CA SER A 253 -0.80 -10.33 -3.68
C SER A 253 -2.06 -9.56 -4.09
N MET A 254 -3.24 -10.17 -3.95
CA MET A 254 -4.52 -9.52 -4.27
C MET A 254 -4.81 -8.29 -3.39
N HIS A 255 -4.31 -8.28 -2.15
CA HIS A 255 -4.47 -7.15 -1.23
C HIS A 255 -3.62 -5.97 -1.67
N GLU A 256 -2.34 -6.23 -1.96
CA GLU A 256 -1.43 -5.22 -2.47
C GLU A 256 -1.88 -4.71 -3.85
N ASP A 257 -2.49 -5.58 -4.67
CA ASP A 257 -3.07 -5.19 -5.93
C ASP A 257 -4.17 -4.14 -5.77
N PHE A 258 -5.15 -4.39 -4.89
CA PHE A 258 -6.20 -3.41 -4.64
C PHE A 258 -5.63 -2.12 -4.06
N ALA A 259 -4.74 -2.22 -3.07
CA ALA A 259 -4.15 -1.06 -2.42
C ALA A 259 -3.34 -0.17 -3.38
N GLU A 260 -2.46 -0.77 -4.19
CA GLU A 260 -1.68 -0.05 -5.21
C GLU A 260 -2.56 0.46 -6.35
N SER A 261 -3.61 -0.27 -6.73
CA SER A 261 -4.55 0.19 -7.76
C SER A 261 -5.37 1.39 -7.26
N PHE A 262 -5.88 1.34 -6.03
CA PHE A 262 -6.54 2.47 -5.41
C PHE A 262 -5.61 3.68 -5.31
N ALA A 263 -4.40 3.48 -4.79
CA ALA A 263 -3.43 4.55 -4.59
C ALA A 263 -3.01 5.21 -5.90
N SER A 264 -2.58 4.39 -6.87
CA SER A 264 -2.14 4.90 -8.16
C SER A 264 -3.28 5.53 -8.96
N TYR A 265 -4.53 5.06 -8.84
CA TYR A 265 -5.68 5.68 -9.49
C TYR A 265 -5.96 7.07 -8.91
N VAL A 266 -6.10 7.17 -7.58
CA VAL A 266 -6.34 8.46 -6.93
C VAL A 266 -5.19 9.42 -7.22
N HIS A 267 -3.94 8.95 -7.12
CA HIS A 267 -2.75 9.75 -7.38
C HIS A 267 -2.64 10.22 -8.83
N ALA A 268 -2.66 9.30 -9.80
CA ALA A 268 -2.39 9.62 -11.19
C ALA A 268 -3.62 10.20 -11.92
N ILE A 269 -4.83 9.72 -11.62
CA ILE A 269 -6.05 10.12 -12.32
C ILE A 269 -6.74 11.28 -11.61
N MET A 270 -7.10 11.12 -10.33
CA MET A 270 -7.89 12.14 -9.64
C MET A 270 -7.06 13.37 -9.24
N LEU A 271 -5.82 13.16 -8.79
CA LEU A 271 -4.91 14.23 -8.38
C LEU A 271 -3.98 14.69 -9.51
N GLN A 272 -4.06 14.04 -10.68
CA GLN A 272 -3.28 14.36 -11.89
C GLN A 272 -1.76 14.44 -11.63
N GLN A 273 -1.25 13.62 -10.71
CA GLN A 273 0.16 13.58 -10.38
C GLN A 273 0.91 12.63 -11.33
N PRO A 274 2.22 12.87 -11.57
CA PRO A 274 2.99 11.92 -12.35
C PRO A 274 3.07 10.58 -11.62
N HIS A 275 3.08 9.48 -12.37
CA HIS A 275 3.45 8.17 -11.88
C HIS A 275 4.21 7.45 -12.99
N ARG A 276 5.54 7.49 -12.90
CA ARG A 276 6.42 7.00 -13.95
C ARG A 276 7.65 6.34 -13.37
N ILE A 277 8.03 5.22 -13.97
CA ILE A 277 9.22 4.46 -13.61
C ILE A 277 10.15 4.44 -14.83
N ARG A 278 11.43 4.74 -14.61
CA ARG A 278 12.47 4.74 -15.65
C ARG A 278 13.62 3.84 -15.23
N ILE A 279 14.04 2.97 -16.13
CA ILE A 279 15.12 2.01 -15.90
C ILE A 279 16.25 2.33 -16.85
N PHE A 280 17.46 2.44 -16.32
CA PHE A 280 18.66 2.79 -17.05
C PHE A 280 19.72 1.71 -16.90
N HIS A 281 20.54 1.59 -17.95
CA HIS A 281 21.87 1.00 -17.86
C HIS A 281 22.88 2.04 -18.33
N ASP A 282 23.79 2.40 -17.43
CA ASP A 282 24.61 3.60 -17.49
C ASP A 282 23.73 4.84 -17.70
N SER A 283 23.92 5.55 -18.81
CA SER A 283 23.10 6.72 -19.18
C SER A 283 21.98 6.37 -20.18
N THR A 284 21.84 5.10 -20.57
CA THR A 284 20.87 4.68 -21.58
C THR A 284 19.56 4.28 -20.91
N LEU A 285 18.46 4.93 -21.30
CA LEU A 285 17.10 4.53 -20.90
C LEU A 285 16.77 3.19 -21.56
N LEU A 286 16.59 2.14 -20.76
CA LEU A 286 16.20 0.81 -21.22
C LEU A 286 14.68 0.65 -21.35
N LEU A 287 13.93 1.22 -20.39
CA LEU A 287 12.48 1.12 -20.36
C LEU A 287 11.88 2.28 -19.56
N GLN A 288 10.71 2.72 -19.99
CA GLN A 288 9.82 3.58 -19.23
C GLN A 288 8.49 2.86 -19.01
N PHE A 289 8.01 2.83 -17.78
CA PHE A 289 6.70 2.32 -17.40
C PHE A 289 5.85 3.47 -16.86
N ASP A 290 4.77 3.77 -17.59
CA ASP A 290 3.73 4.74 -17.23
C ASP A 290 2.44 4.38 -17.98
N GLY A 291 1.37 5.15 -17.77
CA GLY A 291 0.14 5.04 -18.57
C GLY A 291 -0.72 3.81 -18.30
N TYR A 292 -0.67 3.23 -17.09
CA TYR A 292 -1.45 2.02 -16.75
C TYR A 292 -2.96 2.27 -16.87
N TRP A 293 -3.46 3.42 -16.40
CA TRP A 293 -4.89 3.75 -16.33
C TRP A 293 -5.52 4.16 -17.67
N GLU A 294 -4.70 4.37 -18.68
CA GLU A 294 -5.06 4.61 -20.08
C GLU A 294 -5.06 3.31 -20.91
N ALA A 295 -4.38 2.27 -20.42
CA ALA A 295 -4.30 0.99 -21.11
C ALA A 295 -5.59 0.17 -20.97
N GLY A 296 -6.00 -0.53 -22.03
CA GLY A 296 -7.23 -1.34 -22.02
C GLY A 296 -7.27 -2.40 -20.92
N ARG A 297 -6.12 -2.93 -20.49
CA ARG A 297 -5.98 -3.91 -19.41
C ARG A 297 -6.52 -3.42 -18.06
N SER A 298 -6.46 -2.11 -17.77
CA SER A 298 -6.91 -1.54 -16.49
C SER A 298 -8.41 -1.18 -16.47
N ALA A 299 -9.11 -1.28 -17.60
CA ALA A 299 -10.46 -0.72 -17.77
C ALA A 299 -11.48 -1.22 -16.74
N ALA A 300 -11.42 -2.51 -16.36
CA ALA A 300 -12.34 -3.08 -15.38
C ALA A 300 -12.07 -2.56 -13.96
N LYS A 301 -10.79 -2.48 -13.56
CA LYS A 301 -10.38 -1.89 -12.27
C LYS A 301 -10.72 -0.42 -12.20
N ARG A 302 -10.45 0.32 -13.28
CA ARG A 302 -10.81 1.73 -13.41
C ARG A 302 -12.30 1.95 -13.16
N ARG A 303 -13.16 1.18 -13.83
CA ARG A 303 -14.62 1.27 -13.65
C ARG A 303 -15.05 0.99 -12.21
N LEU A 304 -14.46 -0.03 -11.58
CA LEU A 304 -14.75 -0.33 -10.17
C LEU A 304 -14.34 0.81 -9.25
N LEU A 305 -13.16 1.40 -9.46
CA LEU A 305 -12.67 2.53 -8.67
C LEU A 305 -13.52 3.79 -8.90
N GLU A 306 -13.93 4.07 -10.13
CA GLU A 306 -14.87 5.15 -10.48
C GLU A 306 -16.20 4.99 -9.73
N GLN A 307 -16.74 3.77 -9.67
CA GLN A 307 -17.95 3.47 -8.90
C GLN A 307 -17.74 3.65 -7.39
N LEU A 308 -16.61 3.18 -6.86
CA LEU A 308 -16.28 3.30 -5.44
C LEU A 308 -16.11 4.76 -5.01
N LEU A 309 -15.48 5.57 -5.86
CA LEU A 309 -15.10 6.96 -5.58
C LEU A 309 -16.14 7.98 -6.05
N GLY A 310 -17.19 7.54 -6.75
CA GLY A 310 -18.28 8.40 -7.26
C GLY A 310 -17.83 9.40 -8.32
N SER A 311 -16.85 9.02 -9.16
CA SER A 311 -16.21 9.89 -10.16
C SER A 311 -16.55 9.51 -11.60
#